data_AF-C0PL98-F1
#
_entry.id   AF-C0PL98-F1
#
_cell.length_a   1.000
_cell.length_b   1.000
_cell.length_c   1.000
_cell.angle_alpha   90.00
_cell.angle_beta   90.00
_cell.angle_gamma   90.00
#
_symmetry.space_group_name_H-M   'P 1'
#
loop_
_entity.id
_entity.type
_entity.pdbx_description
1 polymer ?
#
loop_
_entity_poly.entity_id
_entity_poly.type
_entity_poly.pdbx_seq_one_letter_code
_entity_poly.pdbx_strand_id
1 'polypeptide(L)'
;MKEYDGVIISSDLAKMSALPLSREAGTNQPLCIIIAQGESSRLHIPSLSQEHASRAIVLADSPVTVEPAGVEVAVFRQIDLESILQLLAQRGLCSVLVDFREAGESFASLLNDFQEDKLVQKVVVEVLPFWLASDGLSNLAFGGSQSFPLKNLELRDVNGSVLLEGYV
;
A
#
# COMPACT_ATOMS: atom_id res chain seq x y z
N MET A 1 15.45 -10.98 5.00
CA MET A 1 14.38 -10.10 4.48
C MET A 1 13.07 -10.85 4.60
N LYS A 2 12.01 -10.24 5.13
CA LYS A 2 10.66 -10.80 4.99
C LYS A 2 10.14 -10.30 3.64
N GLU A 3 10.07 -11.20 2.67
CA GLU A 3 9.43 -10.93 1.38
C GLU A 3 7.92 -11.05 1.58
N TYR A 4 7.17 -10.05 1.10
CA TYR A 4 5.71 -10.10 1.03
C TYR A 4 5.32 -10.54 -0.38
N ASP A 5 4.20 -11.24 -0.54
CA ASP A 5 3.73 -11.68 -1.86
C ASP A 5 3.17 -10.52 -2.70
N GLY A 6 2.71 -9.45 -2.03
CA GLY A 6 2.24 -8.24 -2.69
C GLY A 6 2.42 -6.97 -1.86
N VAL A 7 2.40 -5.83 -2.54
CA VAL A 7 2.42 -4.49 -1.93
C VAL A 7 1.23 -3.69 -2.44
N ILE A 8 0.39 -3.22 -1.52
CA ILE A 8 -0.77 -2.37 -1.78
C ILE A 8 -0.33 -0.90 -1.62
N ILE A 9 -0.55 -0.08 -2.65
CA ILE A 9 -0.20 1.34 -2.69
C ILE A 9 -1.38 2.19 -3.18
N SER A 10 -1.37 3.49 -2.86
CA SER A 10 -2.31 4.45 -3.44
C SER A 10 -1.99 4.73 -4.91
N SER A 11 -3.01 5.12 -5.69
CA SER A 11 -2.82 5.62 -7.06
C SER A 11 -1.91 6.84 -7.11
N ASP A 12 -1.97 7.73 -6.12
CA ASP A 12 -1.10 8.92 -6.04
C ASP A 12 0.37 8.53 -5.86
N LEU A 13 0.66 7.57 -4.97
CA LEU A 13 2.00 7.03 -4.83
C LEU A 13 2.48 6.36 -6.14
N ALA A 14 1.59 5.64 -6.83
CA ALA A 14 1.90 5.01 -8.12
C ALA A 14 2.22 6.04 -9.23
N LYS A 15 1.58 7.21 -9.23
CA LYS A 15 1.86 8.30 -10.18
C LYS A 15 3.21 8.97 -9.93
N MET A 16 3.60 9.09 -8.66
CA MET A 16 4.76 9.90 -8.24
C MET A 16 6.05 9.12 -8.09
N SER A 17 5.98 7.86 -7.68
CA SER A 17 7.13 7.08 -7.23
C SER A 17 7.51 5.96 -8.19
N ALA A 18 8.76 5.51 -8.09
CA ALA A 18 9.15 4.23 -8.64
C ALA A 18 8.41 3.13 -7.90
N LEU A 19 7.69 2.27 -8.64
CA LEU A 19 7.06 1.08 -8.06
C LEU A 19 8.08 0.27 -7.25
N PRO A 20 7.63 -0.51 -6.24
CA PRO A 20 8.49 -1.32 -5.39
C PRO A 20 9.06 -2.55 -6.14
N LEU A 21 9.73 -2.31 -7.27
CA LEU A 21 10.38 -3.29 -8.12
C LEU A 21 11.88 -3.28 -7.82
N SER A 22 12.39 -4.39 -7.27
CA SER A 22 13.84 -4.61 -7.16
C SER A 22 14.47 -4.73 -8.55
N ARG A 23 15.67 -4.18 -8.71
CA ARG A 23 16.45 -4.22 -9.97
C ARG A 23 17.36 -5.45 -10.06
N GLU A 24 17.33 -6.33 -9.06
CA GLU A 24 18.18 -7.52 -8.99
C GLU A 24 17.66 -8.64 -9.90
N ALA A 25 18.54 -9.20 -10.73
CA ALA A 25 18.18 -10.27 -11.66
C ALA A 25 17.79 -11.55 -10.91
N GLY A 26 16.65 -12.15 -11.27
CA GLY A 26 16.18 -13.43 -10.70
C GLY A 26 15.40 -13.31 -9.39
N THR A 27 15.07 -12.10 -8.94
CA THR A 27 14.25 -11.89 -7.73
C THR A 27 12.75 -12.09 -8.01
N ASN A 28 12.08 -12.77 -7.08
CA ASN A 28 10.63 -12.94 -7.10
C ASN A 28 9.99 -11.65 -6.57
N GLN A 29 9.58 -10.78 -7.49
CA GLN A 29 9.05 -9.46 -7.16
C GLN A 29 7.66 -9.59 -6.53
N PRO A 30 7.34 -8.79 -5.50
CA PRO A 30 5.98 -8.73 -4.99
C PRO A 30 5.04 -8.21 -6.09
N LEU A 31 3.80 -8.71 -6.09
CA LEU A 31 2.74 -8.15 -6.93
C LEU A 31 2.42 -6.73 -6.47
N CYS A 32 2.48 -5.75 -7.39
CA CYS A 32 2.07 -4.39 -7.09
C CYS A 32 0.56 -4.26 -7.21
N ILE A 33 -0.11 -3.82 -6.15
CA ILE A 33 -1.56 -3.65 -6.08
C ILE A 33 -1.84 -2.17 -5.88
N ILE A 34 -2.55 -1.55 -6.82
CA ILE A 34 -2.77 -0.10 -6.82
C ILE A 34 -4.25 0.15 -6.57
N ILE A 35 -4.57 0.92 -5.53
CA ILE A 35 -5.94 1.32 -5.25
C ILE A 35 -6.22 2.65 -5.94
N ALA A 36 -7.14 2.61 -6.91
CA ALA A 36 -7.57 3.72 -7.75
C ALA A 36 -9.02 4.12 -7.45
N GLN A 37 -9.32 4.33 -6.17
CA GLN A 37 -10.66 4.74 -5.71
C GLN A 37 -10.88 6.23 -5.98
N GLY A 38 -12.02 6.58 -6.59
CA GLY A 38 -12.32 7.97 -6.94
C GLY A 38 -11.42 8.56 -8.06
N GLU A 39 -10.64 7.72 -8.75
CA GLU A 39 -9.82 8.16 -9.87
C GLU A 39 -10.66 8.56 -11.09
N SER A 40 -10.07 9.43 -11.91
CA SER A 40 -10.64 9.76 -13.21
C SER A 40 -10.65 8.53 -14.13
N SER A 41 -11.36 8.60 -15.26
CA SER A 41 -11.46 7.51 -16.24
C SER A 41 -10.13 7.01 -16.81
N ARG A 42 -9.01 7.68 -16.51
CA ARG A 42 -7.65 7.33 -16.93
C ARG A 42 -6.65 7.44 -15.77
N LEU A 43 -5.85 6.40 -15.60
CA LEU A 43 -4.73 6.34 -14.65
C LEU A 43 -3.43 6.08 -15.41
N HIS A 44 -2.47 6.98 -15.31
CA HIS A 44 -1.14 6.83 -15.90
C HIS A 44 -0.11 6.49 -14.81
N ILE A 45 0.60 5.38 -14.96
CA ILE A 45 1.61 4.89 -14.01
C ILE A 45 2.98 4.99 -14.68
N PRO A 46 3.67 6.14 -14.57
CA PRO A 46 4.87 6.43 -15.35
C PRO A 46 6.06 5.53 -15.00
N SER A 47 6.09 5.01 -13.77
CA SER A 47 7.15 4.12 -13.28
C SER A 47 6.99 2.66 -13.71
N LEU A 48 5.85 2.30 -14.32
CA LEU A 48 5.60 0.95 -14.82
C LEU A 48 5.93 0.89 -16.31
N SER A 49 6.84 -0.01 -16.69
CA SER A 49 7.08 -0.34 -18.09
C SER A 49 6.09 -1.40 -18.58
N GLN A 50 5.82 -1.43 -19.89
CA GLN A 50 4.89 -2.39 -20.48
C GLN A 50 5.30 -3.85 -20.25
N GLU A 51 6.60 -4.13 -20.20
CA GLU A 51 7.18 -5.45 -19.88
C GLU A 51 6.91 -5.89 -18.43
N HIS A 52 6.57 -4.96 -17.54
CA HIS A 52 6.26 -5.22 -16.14
C HIS A 52 4.77 -5.09 -15.83
N ALA A 53 3.93 -4.78 -16.81
CA ALA A 53 2.50 -4.54 -16.63
C ALA A 53 1.75 -5.72 -15.97
N SER A 54 2.18 -6.96 -16.25
CA SER A 54 1.62 -8.18 -15.63
C SER A 54 1.95 -8.35 -14.14
N ARG A 55 2.86 -7.53 -13.61
CA ARG A 55 3.25 -7.50 -12.20
C ARG A 55 2.48 -6.45 -11.41
N ALA A 56 1.50 -5.81 -12.03
CA ALA A 56 0.64 -4.82 -11.41
C ALA A 56 -0.84 -5.17 -11.61
N ILE A 57 -1.64 -4.90 -10.60
CA ILE A 57 -3.09 -4.90 -10.67
C ILE A 57 -3.63 -3.58 -10.13
N VAL A 58 -4.61 -3.01 -10.82
CA VAL A 58 -5.35 -1.82 -10.38
C VAL A 58 -6.71 -2.26 -9.86
N LEU A 59 -7.03 -1.89 -8.63
CA LEU A 59 -8.35 -2.08 -8.02
C LEU A 59 -9.07 -0.73 -8.02
N ALA A 60 -10.21 -0.66 -8.69
CA ALA A 60 -10.97 0.59 -8.87
C ALA A 60 -12.45 0.41 -8.51
N ASP A 61 -13.12 1.49 -8.13
CA ASP A 61 -14.56 1.53 -7.82
C ASP A 61 -15.42 1.72 -9.08
N SER A 62 -14.78 2.12 -10.16
CA SER A 62 -15.37 2.34 -11.48
C SER A 62 -14.41 1.89 -12.59
N PRO A 63 -14.89 1.70 -13.83
CA PRO A 63 -14.01 1.36 -14.93
C PRO A 63 -12.97 2.45 -15.22
N VAL A 64 -11.70 2.12 -15.06
CA VAL A 64 -10.55 3.01 -15.32
C VAL A 64 -9.68 2.43 -16.42
N THR A 65 -9.25 3.28 -17.36
CA THR A 65 -8.24 2.92 -18.36
C THR A 65 -6.86 3.16 -17.79
N VAL A 66 -5.99 2.15 -17.82
CA VAL A 66 -4.65 2.24 -17.23
C VAL A 66 -3.59 2.28 -18.32
N GLU A 67 -2.62 3.18 -18.17
CA GLU A 67 -1.41 3.26 -18.99
C GLU A 67 -0.17 2.97 -18.12
N PRO A 68 0.76 2.10 -18.56
CA PRO A 68 0.81 1.41 -19.86
C PRO A 68 -0.24 0.30 -20.00
N ALA A 69 -0.56 -0.07 -21.24
CA ALA A 69 -1.49 -1.16 -21.53
C ALA A 69 -0.95 -2.51 -21.05
N GLY A 70 -1.86 -3.42 -20.67
CA GLY A 70 -1.52 -4.76 -20.17
C GLY A 70 -1.55 -4.89 -18.64
N VAL A 71 -1.81 -3.78 -17.93
CA VAL A 71 -2.10 -3.82 -16.50
C VAL A 71 -3.51 -4.37 -16.29
N GLU A 72 -3.63 -5.32 -15.36
CA GLU A 72 -4.92 -5.87 -15.00
C GLU A 72 -5.74 -4.83 -14.21
N VAL A 73 -7.03 -4.70 -14.52
CA VAL A 73 -7.95 -3.82 -13.80
C VAL A 73 -9.10 -4.65 -13.24
N ALA A 74 -9.27 -4.64 -11.93
CA ALA A 74 -10.39 -5.25 -11.23
C ALA A 74 -11.30 -4.14 -10.66
N VAL A 75 -12.58 -4.18 -11.03
CA VAL A 75 -13.57 -3.21 -10.57
C VAL A 75 -14.38 -3.81 -9.42
N PHE A 76 -14.37 -3.13 -8.27
CA PHE A 76 -15.13 -3.49 -7.08
C PHE A 76 -16.39 -2.65 -6.98
N ARG A 77 -17.48 -3.23 -6.46
CA ARG A 77 -18.68 -2.46 -6.10
C ARG A 77 -18.46 -1.60 -4.86
N GLN A 78 -17.66 -2.10 -3.93
CA GLN A 78 -17.25 -1.44 -2.71
C GLN A 78 -15.77 -1.80 -2.49
N ILE A 79 -14.93 -0.78 -2.36
CA ILE A 79 -13.51 -0.98 -2.04
C ILE A 79 -13.38 -0.87 -0.52
N ASP A 80 -13.19 -2.02 0.11
CA ASP A 80 -12.82 -2.17 1.52
C ASP A 80 -11.69 -3.19 1.65
N LEU A 81 -10.98 -3.17 2.78
CA LEU A 81 -9.81 -4.02 2.97
C LEU A 81 -10.17 -5.51 2.93
N GLU A 82 -11.31 -5.92 3.48
CA GLU A 82 -11.74 -7.32 3.49
C GLU A 82 -11.88 -7.87 2.06
N SER A 83 -12.62 -7.14 1.20
CA SER A 83 -12.85 -7.50 -0.19
C SER A 83 -11.55 -7.56 -0.99
N ILE A 84 -10.64 -6.61 -0.75
CA ILE A 84 -9.30 -6.60 -1.36
C ILE A 84 -8.54 -7.86 -0.94
N LEU A 85 -8.42 -8.13 0.36
CA LEU A 85 -7.67 -9.28 0.88
C LEU A 85 -8.27 -10.61 0.40
N GLN A 86 -9.58 -10.71 0.28
CA GLN A 86 -10.25 -11.90 -0.28
C GLN A 86 -9.84 -12.16 -1.73
N LEU A 87 -9.82 -11.11 -2.58
CA LEU A 87 -9.36 -11.25 -3.96
C LEU A 87 -7.90 -11.71 -4.01
N LEU A 88 -7.03 -11.12 -3.17
CA LEU A 88 -5.61 -11.45 -3.15
C LEU A 88 -5.37 -12.88 -2.63
N ALA A 89 -6.12 -13.32 -1.63
CA ALA A 89 -6.08 -14.70 -1.13
C ALA A 89 -6.54 -15.71 -2.19
N GLN A 90 -7.58 -15.40 -2.98
CA GLN A 90 -8.03 -16.24 -4.10
C GLN A 90 -6.95 -16.36 -5.19
N ARG A 91 -6.06 -15.37 -5.30
CA ARG A 91 -4.89 -15.38 -6.19
C ARG A 91 -3.67 -16.07 -5.58
N GLY A 92 -3.78 -16.58 -4.36
CA GLY A 92 -2.72 -17.29 -3.65
C GLY A 92 -1.73 -16.40 -2.91
N LEU A 93 -1.98 -15.10 -2.77
CA LEU A 93 -1.14 -14.23 -1.94
C LEU A 93 -1.42 -14.52 -0.47
N CYS A 94 -0.36 -14.83 0.28
CA CYS A 94 -0.44 -15.17 1.70
C CYS A 94 -0.07 -13.98 2.60
N SER A 95 0.65 -13.01 2.04
CA SER A 95 1.19 -11.87 2.78
C SER A 95 1.18 -10.62 1.90
N VAL A 96 0.68 -9.52 2.46
CA VAL A 96 0.66 -8.23 1.78
C VAL A 96 1.17 -7.14 2.70
N LEU A 97 1.91 -6.20 2.13
CA LEU A 97 2.32 -4.97 2.78
C LEU A 97 1.42 -3.85 2.26
N VAL A 98 0.91 -3.00 3.14
CA VAL A 98 0.18 -1.79 2.74
C VAL A 98 1.08 -0.58 2.99
N ASP A 99 1.38 0.15 1.93
CA ASP A 99 2.22 1.35 1.98
C ASP A 99 1.34 2.60 2.02
N PHE A 100 1.40 3.30 3.14
CA PHE A 100 0.61 4.51 3.39
C PHE A 100 1.34 5.82 3.06
N ARG A 101 2.52 5.76 2.42
CA ARG A 101 3.18 6.97 1.94
C ARG A 101 2.31 7.62 0.86
N GLU A 102 2.13 8.93 0.94
CA GLU A 102 1.24 9.68 0.04
C GLU A 102 -0.18 9.05 -0.02
N ALA A 103 -0.66 8.51 1.11
CA ALA A 103 -2.02 8.05 1.24
C ALA A 103 -2.97 9.25 1.27
N GLY A 104 -3.73 9.45 0.19
CA GLY A 104 -4.90 10.32 0.22
C GLY A 104 -5.96 9.80 1.20
N GLU A 105 -6.92 10.66 1.57
CA GLU A 105 -7.97 10.33 2.55
C GLU A 105 -8.75 9.05 2.19
N SER A 106 -9.00 8.83 0.89
CA SER A 106 -9.69 7.63 0.40
C SER A 106 -8.91 6.35 0.60
N PHE A 107 -7.58 6.40 0.55
CA PHE A 107 -6.74 5.22 0.77
C PHE A 107 -6.58 4.95 2.27
N ALA A 108 -6.42 6.02 3.06
CA ALA A 108 -6.34 5.91 4.52
C ALA A 108 -7.63 5.33 5.13
N SER A 109 -8.78 5.65 4.54
CA SER A 109 -10.08 5.18 5.04
C SER A 109 -10.26 3.66 4.99
N LEU A 110 -9.48 2.94 4.16
CA LEU A 110 -9.47 1.47 4.12
C LEU A 110 -9.10 0.83 5.47
N LEU A 111 -8.44 1.59 6.35
CA LEU A 111 -8.03 1.15 7.67
C LEU A 111 -8.76 1.82 8.81
N ASN A 112 -9.83 2.59 8.57
CA ASN A 112 -10.54 3.24 9.67
C ASN A 112 -11.04 2.24 10.72
N ASP A 113 -11.46 1.06 10.29
CA ASP A 113 -12.08 0.03 11.14
C ASP A 113 -11.14 -1.15 11.46
N PHE A 114 -9.83 -0.98 11.23
CA PHE A 114 -8.84 -2.07 11.31
C PHE A 114 -8.80 -2.81 12.66
N GLN A 115 -9.16 -2.13 13.76
CA GLN A 115 -9.20 -2.72 15.09
C GLN A 115 -10.35 -3.73 15.24
N GLU A 116 -11.49 -3.45 14.62
CA GLU A 116 -12.66 -4.32 14.64
C GLU A 116 -12.49 -5.48 13.64
N ASP A 117 -11.96 -5.17 12.46
CA ASP A 117 -11.82 -6.14 11.38
C ASP A 117 -10.73 -7.20 11.68
N LYS A 118 -9.76 -6.88 12.55
CA LYS A 118 -8.62 -7.75 12.90
C LYS A 118 -7.80 -8.21 11.68
N LEU A 119 -7.84 -7.43 10.60
CA LEU A 119 -7.16 -7.74 9.34
C LEU A 119 -5.69 -7.32 9.36
N VAL A 120 -5.32 -6.36 10.21
CA VAL A 120 -3.93 -5.91 10.36
C VAL A 120 -3.23 -6.71 11.45
N GLN A 121 -2.18 -7.43 11.06
CA GLN A 121 -1.39 -8.26 11.98
C GLN A 121 -0.17 -7.52 12.55
N LYS A 122 0.39 -6.58 11.78
CA LYS A 122 1.67 -5.97 12.09
C LYS A 122 1.77 -4.57 11.51
N VAL A 123 2.38 -3.67 12.29
CA VAL A 123 2.65 -2.28 11.94
C VAL A 123 4.16 -2.09 11.83
N VAL A 124 4.58 -1.36 10.78
CA VAL A 124 5.96 -0.95 10.57
C VAL A 124 5.98 0.54 10.31
N VAL A 125 6.77 1.29 11.09
CA VAL A 125 6.90 2.75 10.96
C VAL A 125 8.37 3.12 10.86
N GLU A 126 8.71 3.93 9.85
CA GLU A 126 10.03 4.56 9.75
C GLU A 126 9.96 5.99 10.28
N VAL A 127 10.83 6.31 11.24
CA VAL A 127 10.98 7.64 11.84
C VAL A 127 12.27 8.27 11.33
N LEU A 128 12.12 9.39 10.63
CA LEU A 128 13.23 10.11 10.00
C LEU A 128 13.78 11.20 10.95
N PRO A 129 15.10 11.48 10.93
CA PRO A 129 15.75 12.43 11.83
C PRO A 129 15.60 13.90 11.38
N PHE A 130 14.45 14.28 10.81
CA PHE A 130 14.20 15.65 10.38
C PHE A 130 12.76 16.07 10.67
N TRP A 131 12.57 17.37 10.85
CA TRP A 131 11.29 17.99 11.14
C TRP A 131 10.70 18.56 9.86
N LEU A 132 9.54 18.07 9.46
CA LEU A 132 8.75 18.67 8.39
C LEU A 132 7.66 19.52 9.03
N ALA A 133 7.73 20.84 8.84
CA ALA A 133 6.66 21.73 9.28
C ALA A 133 5.40 21.47 8.44
N SER A 134 4.28 21.25 9.11
CA SER A 134 2.95 21.11 8.50
C SER A 134 1.99 22.06 9.20
N ASP A 135 1.12 22.72 8.44
CA ASP A 135 0.14 23.67 8.94
C ASP A 135 -1.11 22.97 9.56
N GLY A 136 -1.01 21.68 9.91
CA GLY A 136 -2.13 20.91 10.47
C GLY A 136 -1.71 19.73 11.36
N LEU A 137 -2.70 19.07 11.98
CA LEU A 137 -2.52 17.81 12.69
C LEU A 137 -1.98 16.77 11.71
N SER A 138 -0.75 16.31 11.94
CA SER A 138 -0.19 15.16 11.24
C SER A 138 -0.88 13.90 11.76
N ASN A 139 -2.10 13.64 11.32
CA ASN A 139 -2.75 12.36 11.58
C ASN A 139 -1.90 11.29 10.89
N LEU A 140 -1.47 10.30 11.67
CA LEU A 140 -0.90 9.10 11.07
C LEU A 140 -1.97 8.50 10.15
N ALA A 141 -1.60 8.22 8.90
CA ALA A 141 -2.50 7.55 7.96
C ALA A 141 -2.99 6.19 8.49
N PHE A 142 -2.22 5.58 9.41
CA PHE A 142 -2.58 4.38 10.16
C PHE A 142 -3.01 4.74 11.60
N GLY A 143 -4.19 4.28 12.02
CA GLY A 143 -4.70 4.50 13.39
C GLY A 143 -5.55 5.75 13.58
N GLY A 144 -5.50 6.71 12.64
CA GLY A 144 -6.31 7.92 12.68
C GLY A 144 -6.14 8.68 14.00
N SER A 145 -7.24 8.96 14.69
CA SER A 145 -7.25 9.61 16.00
C SER A 145 -7.22 8.64 17.19
N GLN A 146 -7.18 7.33 16.94
CA GLN A 146 -7.27 6.30 17.98
C GLN A 146 -5.92 5.66 18.26
N SER A 147 -5.56 5.61 19.55
CA SER A 147 -4.39 4.85 20.01
C SER A 147 -4.74 3.37 20.20
N PHE A 148 -3.82 2.49 19.84
CA PHE A 148 -3.94 1.05 20.03
C PHE A 148 -2.62 0.47 20.56
N PRO A 149 -2.64 -0.59 21.38
CA PRO A 149 -1.44 -1.20 21.92
C PRO A 149 -0.71 -2.03 20.84
N LEU A 150 0.61 -2.02 20.88
CA LEU A 150 1.46 -2.92 20.09
C LEU A 150 2.13 -3.94 21.00
N LYS A 151 2.19 -5.20 20.54
CA LYS A 151 2.92 -6.31 21.16
C LYS A 151 4.25 -6.52 20.46
N ASN A 152 5.23 -7.03 21.21
CA ASN A 152 6.57 -7.39 20.70
C ASN A 152 7.21 -6.26 19.90
N LEU A 153 7.21 -5.05 20.46
CA LEU A 153 7.79 -3.88 19.82
C LEU A 153 9.31 -4.06 19.67
N GLU A 154 9.79 -3.99 18.43
CA GLU A 154 11.21 -3.99 18.07
C GLU A 154 11.58 -2.63 17.46
N LEU A 155 12.80 -2.16 17.79
CA LEU A 155 13.40 -0.98 17.18
C LEU A 155 14.70 -1.36 16.49
N ARG A 156 14.94 -0.81 15.29
CA ARG A 156 16.17 -1.00 14.52
C ARG A 156 16.64 0.33 13.92
N ASP A 157 17.91 0.65 14.09
CA ASP A 157 18.56 1.75 13.38
C ASP A 157 18.83 1.35 11.93
N VAL A 158 18.39 2.16 10.97
CA VAL A 158 18.55 1.93 9.53
C VAL A 158 19.01 3.22 8.88
N ASN A 159 20.28 3.30 8.44
CA ASN A 159 20.80 4.44 7.67
C ASN A 159 20.53 5.84 8.30
N GLY A 160 20.49 5.92 9.64
CA GLY A 160 20.21 7.17 10.36
C GLY A 160 18.72 7.46 10.60
N SER A 161 17.82 6.58 10.15
CA SER A 161 16.42 6.52 10.59
C SER A 161 16.21 5.42 11.62
N VAL A 162 15.07 5.46 12.31
CA VAL A 162 14.66 4.41 13.26
C VAL A 162 13.43 3.71 12.69
N LEU A 163 13.53 2.39 12.54
CA LEU A 163 12.42 1.54 12.14
C LEU A 163 11.79 0.90 13.39
N LEU A 164 10.49 1.09 13.56
CA LEU A 164 9.68 0.46 14.60
C LEU A 164 8.80 -0.63 13.98
N GLU A 165 8.83 -1.84 14.54
CA GLU A 165 7.99 -2.98 14.14
C GLU A 165 7.22 -3.48 15.37
N GLY A 166 5.91 -3.71 15.24
CA GLY A 166 5.10 -4.27 16.32
C GLY A 166 3.87 -5.01 15.78
N TYR A 167 3.36 -5.94 16.57
CA TYR A 167 2.13 -6.69 16.25
C TYR A 167 0.94 -6.06 16.95
N VAL A 168 -0.23 -6.06 16.29
CA VAL A 168 -1.49 -5.57 16.88
C VAL A 168 -2.03 -6.56 17.92
#